data_AF-A0A6J3C5G8-F1
#
_entry.id   AF-A0A6J3C5G8-F1
#
_cell.length_a   1.000
_cell.length_b   1.000
_cell.length_c   1.000
_cell.angle_alpha   90.00
_cell.angle_beta   90.00
_cell.angle_gamma   90.00
#
_symmetry.space_group_name_H-M   'P 1'
#
loop_
_entity.id
_entity.type
_entity.pdbx_description
1 polymer ?
#
loop_
_entity_poly.entity_id
_entity_poly.type
_entity_poly.pdbx_seq_one_letter_code
_entity_poly.pdbx_strand_id
1 'polypeptide(L)'
;MESLLEKIRPAALYITHGDSSTGSVQKIEGLGALCHKEVMKNRNFKPPFYLDIELLAAQWNCFGNTRQYHHTLSPPLLWALRSCLKEISKETLPKVWARHARNTAHFYKRIEELSLEFLIPNSEERLVTVTTVVLPKDYDYVEFVHYMRNKHNILISLGVGPTAGKAVRIGIMGFNSTIQVADAIADAMADTLIALKKSLP
;
A
#
# COMPACT_ATOMS: atom_id res chain seq x y z
N MET A 1 -14.39 -15.07 -7.97
CA MET A 1 -13.45 -15.29 -6.85
C MET A 1 -13.41 -16.77 -6.48
N GLU A 2 -14.56 -17.41 -6.30
CA GLU A 2 -14.66 -18.86 -6.06
C GLU A 2 -13.93 -19.70 -7.13
N SER A 3 -14.23 -19.46 -8.41
CA SER A 3 -13.56 -20.13 -9.53
C SER A 3 -12.03 -19.93 -9.57
N LEU A 4 -11.53 -18.83 -9.02
CA LEU A 4 -10.08 -18.56 -8.90
C LEU A 4 -9.47 -19.35 -7.74
N LEU A 5 -10.19 -19.50 -6.62
CA LEU A 5 -9.71 -20.30 -5.49
C LEU A 5 -9.65 -21.79 -5.82
N GLU A 6 -10.63 -22.31 -6.55
CA GLU A 6 -10.63 -23.72 -7.00
C GLU A 6 -9.43 -24.02 -7.90
N LYS A 7 -9.05 -23.05 -8.75
CA LYS A 7 -7.93 -23.14 -9.68
C LYS A 7 -6.57 -22.95 -9.00
N ILE A 8 -6.43 -21.93 -8.17
CA ILE A 8 -5.13 -21.54 -7.57
C ILE A 8 -4.82 -22.36 -6.31
N ARG A 9 -5.83 -22.76 -5.54
CA ARG A 9 -5.70 -23.46 -4.25
C ARG A 9 -4.58 -22.88 -3.37
N PRO A 10 -4.67 -21.57 -3.02
CA PRO A 10 -3.59 -20.91 -2.30
C PRO A 10 -3.35 -21.57 -0.94
N ALA A 11 -2.08 -21.89 -0.65
CA ALA A 11 -1.68 -22.49 0.62
C ALA A 11 -1.84 -21.52 1.81
N ALA A 12 -1.87 -20.21 1.56
CA ALA A 12 -2.13 -19.18 2.55
C ALA A 12 -2.78 -17.94 1.89
N LEU A 13 -3.67 -17.28 2.62
CA LEU A 13 -4.24 -15.98 2.27
C LEU A 13 -3.94 -15.00 3.42
N TYR A 14 -3.19 -13.95 3.11
CA TYR A 14 -2.93 -12.88 4.06
C TYR A 14 -3.65 -11.62 3.59
N ILE A 15 -4.53 -11.09 4.44
CA ILE A 15 -5.15 -9.78 4.23
C ILE A 15 -4.48 -8.83 5.21
N THR A 16 -3.53 -8.04 4.73
CA THR A 16 -2.89 -7.00 5.53
C THR A 16 -3.75 -5.75 5.50
N HIS A 17 -4.48 -5.48 6.57
CA HIS A 17 -5.17 -4.19 6.75
C HIS A 17 -4.20 -3.20 7.43
N GLY A 18 -3.32 -2.60 6.62
CA GLY A 18 -2.36 -1.59 7.06
C GLY A 18 -2.78 -0.20 6.62
N ASP A 19 -2.85 0.74 7.56
CA ASP A 19 -3.28 2.14 7.42
C ASP A 19 -2.61 2.91 6.27
N SER A 20 -1.46 2.46 5.76
CA SER A 20 -0.80 3.08 4.61
C SER A 20 -1.43 2.71 3.25
N SER A 21 -2.20 1.63 3.13
CA SER A 21 -2.75 1.14 1.85
C SER A 21 -4.30 1.06 1.81
N THR A 22 -4.94 1.46 2.91
CA THR A 22 -6.40 1.41 3.16
C THR A 22 -7.25 2.23 2.19
N GLY A 23 -6.63 3.06 1.34
CA GLY A 23 -7.31 3.85 0.32
C GLY A 23 -7.58 3.11 -1.01
N SER A 24 -7.19 1.84 -1.16
CA SER A 24 -7.45 1.09 -2.40
C SER A 24 -8.74 0.28 -2.31
N VAL A 25 -9.59 0.36 -3.35
CA VAL A 25 -10.79 -0.50 -3.48
C VAL A 25 -10.33 -1.92 -3.79
N GLN A 26 -10.10 -2.73 -2.77
CA GLN A 26 -9.98 -4.17 -2.96
C GLN A 26 -11.38 -4.78 -2.88
N LYS A 27 -11.82 -5.45 -3.95
CA LYS A 27 -13.10 -6.18 -3.97
C LYS A 27 -12.98 -7.45 -3.10
N ILE A 28 -13.00 -7.26 -1.79
CA ILE A 28 -12.90 -8.34 -0.78
C ILE A 28 -14.28 -8.75 -0.23
N GLU A 29 -15.36 -8.24 -0.82
CA GLU A 29 -16.71 -8.66 -0.46
C GLU A 29 -16.89 -10.16 -0.68
N GLY A 30 -17.53 -10.83 0.28
CA GLY A 30 -17.69 -12.29 0.28
C GLY A 30 -16.43 -13.09 0.64
N LEU A 31 -15.24 -12.46 0.74
CA LEU A 31 -13.99 -13.17 1.05
C LEU A 31 -14.04 -13.88 2.41
N GLY A 32 -14.67 -13.26 3.42
CA GLY A 32 -14.83 -13.87 4.74
C GLY A 32 -15.74 -15.10 4.73
N ALA A 33 -16.86 -15.07 3.99
CA ALA A 33 -17.74 -16.22 3.84
C ALA A 33 -17.03 -17.36 3.09
N LEU A 34 -16.25 -17.00 2.08
CA LEU A 34 -15.46 -17.91 1.29
C LEU A 34 -14.34 -18.57 2.10
N CYS A 35 -13.64 -17.82 2.96
CA CYS A 35 -12.64 -18.36 3.88
C CYS A 35 -13.27 -19.35 4.87
N HIS A 36 -14.45 -19.04 5.44
CA HIS A 36 -15.15 -19.97 6.31
C HIS A 36 -15.53 -21.27 5.58
N LYS A 37 -16.07 -21.16 4.36
CA LYS A 37 -16.54 -22.32 3.59
C LYS A 37 -15.40 -23.19 3.07
N GLU A 38 -14.40 -22.58 2.45
CA GLU A 38 -13.40 -23.30 1.65
C GLU A 38 -12.11 -23.59 2.42
N VAL A 39 -11.78 -22.80 3.45
CA VAL A 39 -10.53 -22.94 4.19
C VAL A 39 -10.77 -23.51 5.58
N MET A 40 -11.66 -22.90 6.38
CA MET A 40 -11.85 -23.34 7.76
C MET A 40 -12.50 -24.72 7.86
N LYS A 41 -13.52 -25.01 7.04
CA LYS A 41 -14.21 -26.31 7.05
C LYS A 41 -13.42 -27.43 6.39
N ASN A 42 -12.58 -27.12 5.40
CA ASN A 42 -11.90 -28.12 4.57
C ASN A 42 -10.42 -28.29 4.92
N ARG A 43 -9.89 -27.57 5.93
CA ARG A 43 -8.49 -27.73 6.35
C ARG A 43 -8.26 -29.11 6.96
N ASN A 44 -7.17 -29.72 6.56
CA ASN A 44 -6.66 -31.02 7.01
C ASN A 44 -5.42 -30.88 7.93
N PHE A 45 -5.12 -29.66 8.38
CA PHE A 45 -4.05 -29.36 9.32
C PHE A 45 -4.57 -28.46 10.44
N LYS A 46 -3.92 -28.54 11.61
CA LYS A 46 -4.19 -27.64 12.74
C LYS A 46 -3.37 -26.36 12.57
N PRO A 47 -3.98 -25.17 12.56
CA PRO A 47 -3.23 -23.92 12.43
C PRO A 47 -2.38 -23.65 13.69
N PRO A 48 -1.29 -22.86 13.56
CA PRO A 48 -0.57 -22.35 14.73
C PRO A 48 -1.52 -21.57 15.64
N PHE A 49 -1.46 -21.83 16.95
CA PHE A 49 -2.38 -21.27 17.95
C PHE A 49 -2.65 -19.77 17.75
N TYR A 50 -1.59 -18.96 17.67
CA TYR A 50 -1.68 -17.50 17.57
C TYR A 50 -2.40 -17.00 16.31
N LEU A 51 -2.40 -17.81 15.23
CA LEU A 51 -3.01 -17.50 13.95
C LEU A 51 -4.25 -18.37 13.68
N ASP A 52 -4.77 -19.08 14.69
CA ASP A 52 -6.00 -19.83 14.55
C ASP A 52 -7.19 -18.86 14.47
N ILE A 53 -7.75 -18.76 13.27
CA ILE A 53 -8.81 -17.83 12.94
C ILE A 53 -10.10 -18.11 13.72
N GLU A 54 -10.35 -19.36 14.14
CA GLU A 54 -11.52 -19.70 14.97
C GLU A 54 -11.36 -19.13 16.39
N LEU A 55 -10.17 -19.26 16.97
CA LEU A 55 -9.84 -18.69 18.29
C LEU A 55 -9.83 -17.16 18.25
N LEU A 56 -9.30 -16.57 17.17
CA LEU A 56 -9.36 -15.13 16.94
C LEU A 56 -10.80 -14.63 16.79
N ALA A 57 -11.62 -15.30 15.98
CA ALA A 57 -13.03 -14.95 15.79
C ALA A 57 -13.83 -15.04 17.10
N ALA A 58 -13.54 -16.03 17.95
CA ALA A 58 -14.08 -16.12 19.30
C ALA A 58 -13.62 -14.93 20.16
N GLN A 59 -12.32 -14.61 20.20
CA GLN A 59 -11.82 -13.44 20.96
C GLN A 59 -12.47 -12.11 20.49
N TRP A 60 -12.67 -11.94 19.19
CA TRP A 60 -13.31 -10.77 18.58
C TRP A 60 -14.84 -10.79 18.61
N ASN A 61 -15.45 -11.81 19.23
CA ASN A 61 -16.90 -12.00 19.34
C ASN A 61 -17.65 -12.03 17.99
N CYS A 62 -17.04 -12.59 16.94
CA CYS A 62 -17.67 -12.70 15.62
C CYS A 62 -18.86 -13.69 15.61
N PHE A 63 -18.95 -14.59 16.59
CA PHE A 63 -20.02 -15.59 16.72
C PHE A 63 -21.16 -15.16 17.66
N GLY A 64 -21.16 -13.90 18.12
CA GLY A 64 -22.24 -13.31 18.90
C GLY A 64 -22.28 -13.63 20.40
N ASN A 65 -21.69 -14.75 20.85
CA ASN A 65 -21.96 -15.27 22.20
C ASN A 65 -20.74 -15.61 23.07
N THR A 66 -19.50 -15.28 22.69
CA THR A 66 -18.33 -15.60 23.53
C THR A 66 -17.21 -14.59 23.34
N ARG A 67 -16.78 -13.90 24.40
CA ARG A 67 -15.42 -13.34 24.47
C ARG A 67 -14.57 -14.34 25.24
N GLN A 68 -13.83 -15.17 24.51
CA GLN A 68 -12.81 -16.03 25.11
C GLN A 68 -11.46 -15.30 25.10
N TYR A 69 -10.72 -15.44 26.20
CA TYR A 69 -9.33 -14.99 26.21
C TYR A 69 -8.49 -15.91 25.32
N HIS A 70 -7.77 -15.33 24.36
CA HIS A 70 -6.84 -16.05 23.49
C HIS A 70 -5.43 -15.47 23.59
N HIS A 71 -5.25 -14.16 23.35
CA HIS A 71 -4.01 -13.45 23.69
C HIS A 71 -4.28 -11.99 24.09
N THR A 72 -3.30 -11.35 24.70
CA THR A 72 -3.36 -9.92 25.01
C THR A 72 -3.22 -9.11 23.71
N LEU A 73 -4.31 -8.47 23.28
CA LEU A 73 -4.29 -7.50 22.18
C LEU A 73 -3.46 -6.27 22.58
N SER A 74 -3.00 -5.48 21.62
CA SER A 74 -2.32 -4.20 21.88
C SER A 74 -3.34 -3.05 21.94
N PRO A 75 -3.73 -2.54 23.13
CA PRO A 75 -4.71 -1.45 23.22
C PRO A 75 -4.29 -0.17 22.48
N PRO A 76 -3.01 0.28 22.53
CA PRO A 76 -2.57 1.46 21.79
C PRO A 76 -2.78 1.35 20.27
N LEU A 77 -2.49 0.19 19.67
CA LEU A 77 -2.70 -0.02 18.23
C LEU A 77 -4.19 -0.04 17.86
N LEU A 78 -5.04 -0.59 18.73
CA LEU A 78 -6.49 -0.56 18.53
C LEU A 78 -7.05 0.87 18.63
N TRP A 79 -6.53 1.69 19.53
CA TRP A 79 -6.92 3.11 19.63
C TRP A 79 -6.48 3.91 18.41
N ALA A 80 -5.26 3.68 17.92
CA ALA A 80 -4.77 4.29 16.69
C ALA A 80 -5.66 3.89 15.50
N LEU A 81 -5.91 2.59 15.31
CA LEU A 81 -6.78 2.09 14.25
C LEU A 81 -8.20 2.69 14.31
N ARG A 82 -8.80 2.74 15.51
CA ARG A 82 -10.11 3.36 15.72
C ARG A 82 -10.11 4.83 15.30
N SER A 83 -9.03 5.55 15.57
CA SER A 83 -8.89 6.96 15.21
C SER A 83 -8.80 7.14 13.69
N CYS A 84 -8.01 6.31 13.00
CA CYS A 84 -7.92 6.32 11.54
C CYS A 84 -9.25 5.96 10.88
N LEU A 85 -9.94 4.94 11.37
CA LEU A 85 -11.29 4.57 10.89
C LEU A 85 -12.31 5.70 11.12
N LYS A 86 -12.19 6.45 12.22
CA LYS A 86 -13.05 7.61 12.49
C LYS A 86 -12.81 8.72 11.47
N GLU A 87 -11.57 9.03 11.13
CA GLU A 87 -11.24 10.02 10.10
C GLU A 87 -11.75 9.60 8.71
N ILE A 88 -11.53 8.34 8.32
CA ILE A 88 -12.06 7.79 7.06
C ILE A 88 -13.58 7.83 7.05
N SER A 89 -14.23 7.56 8.19
CA SER A 89 -15.70 7.58 8.29
C SER A 89 -16.28 8.99 8.15
N LYS A 90 -15.58 10.02 8.65
CA LYS A 90 -15.96 11.44 8.44
C LYS A 90 -15.81 11.87 6.98
N GLU A 91 -14.72 11.48 6.33
CA GLU A 91 -14.46 11.81 4.92
C GLU A 91 -15.32 10.98 3.97
N THR A 92 -15.59 9.72 4.33
CA THR A 92 -16.19 8.62 3.54
C THR A 92 -15.25 8.01 2.50
N LEU A 93 -15.40 6.70 2.26
CA LEU A 93 -14.59 5.95 1.30
C LEU A 93 -14.58 6.55 -0.12
N PRO A 94 -15.74 6.92 -0.74
CA PRO A 94 -15.72 7.49 -2.08
C PRO A 94 -14.91 8.79 -2.19
N LYS A 95 -14.96 9.65 -1.16
CA LYS A 95 -14.18 10.89 -1.14
C LYS A 95 -12.69 10.63 -0.95
N VAL A 96 -12.33 9.70 -0.07
CA VAL A 96 -10.93 9.26 0.10
C VAL A 96 -10.38 8.76 -1.23
N TRP A 97 -11.11 7.89 -1.94
CA TRP A 97 -10.69 7.37 -3.24
C TRP A 97 -10.54 8.47 -4.30
N ALA A 98 -11.53 9.35 -4.40
CA ALA A 98 -11.50 10.48 -5.33
C ALA A 98 -10.32 11.43 -5.05
N ARG A 99 -10.00 11.67 -3.78
CA ARG A 99 -8.83 12.47 -3.36
C ARG A 99 -7.53 11.82 -3.81
N HIS A 100 -7.35 10.53 -3.54
CA HIS A 100 -6.15 9.80 -3.98
C HIS A 100 -6.00 9.79 -5.50
N ALA A 101 -7.09 9.51 -6.24
CA ALA A 101 -7.09 9.51 -7.70
C ALA A 101 -6.70 10.88 -8.26
N ARG A 102 -7.30 11.97 -7.74
CA ARG A 102 -7.02 13.34 -8.17
C ARG A 102 -5.55 13.74 -7.93
N ASN A 103 -5.04 13.49 -6.72
CA ASN A 103 -3.69 13.91 -6.36
C ASN A 103 -2.63 13.09 -7.10
N THR A 104 -2.91 11.81 -7.35
CA THR A 104 -2.00 10.94 -8.11
C THR A 104 -2.00 11.30 -9.58
N ALA A 105 -3.16 11.61 -10.17
CA ALA A 105 -3.23 12.12 -11.54
C ALA A 105 -2.48 13.45 -11.70
N HIS A 106 -2.51 14.32 -10.68
CA HIS A 106 -1.67 15.51 -10.63
C HIS A 106 -0.18 15.18 -10.57
N PHE A 107 0.21 14.27 -9.68
CA PHE A 107 1.60 13.81 -9.59
C PHE A 107 2.10 13.20 -10.90
N TYR A 108 1.27 12.44 -11.63
CA TYR A 108 1.65 11.89 -12.93
C TYR A 108 2.03 12.97 -13.94
N LYS A 109 1.25 14.04 -14.02
CA LYS A 109 1.56 15.19 -14.89
C LYS A 109 2.90 15.82 -14.52
N ARG A 110 3.16 16.02 -13.22
CA ARG A 110 4.43 16.56 -12.73
C ARG A 110 5.62 15.67 -13.10
N ILE A 111 5.47 14.34 -13.06
CA ILE A 111 6.53 13.39 -13.41
C ILE A 111 6.78 13.36 -14.93
N GLU A 112 5.71 13.47 -15.74
CA GLU A 112 5.81 13.60 -17.19
C GLU A 112 6.52 14.90 -17.60
N GLU A 113 6.28 16.02 -16.90
CA GLU A 113 7.01 17.29 -17.08
C GLU A 113 8.53 17.14 -16.82
N LEU A 114 8.92 16.22 -15.92
CA LEU A 114 10.32 15.90 -15.65
C LEU A 114 10.93 14.91 -16.65
N SER A 115 10.20 14.52 -17.69
CA SER A 115 10.62 13.53 -18.69
C SER A 115 11.04 12.19 -18.07
N LEU A 116 10.43 11.81 -16.95
CA LEU A 116 10.64 10.52 -16.30
C LEU A 116 9.60 9.50 -16.76
N GLU A 117 10.00 8.25 -16.84
CA GLU A 117 9.13 7.16 -17.28
C GLU A 117 8.49 6.43 -16.10
N PHE A 118 7.30 5.87 -16.32
CA PHE A 118 6.66 4.97 -15.34
C PHE A 118 7.02 3.52 -15.66
N LEU A 119 7.27 2.71 -14.64
CA LEU A 119 7.56 1.29 -14.82
C LEU A 119 6.39 0.53 -15.46
N ILE A 120 5.16 0.96 -15.17
CA ILE A 120 3.91 0.40 -15.72
C ILE A 120 3.42 1.32 -16.84
N PRO A 121 3.52 0.91 -18.11
CA PRO A 121 3.20 1.79 -19.24
C PRO A 121 1.72 2.17 -19.28
N ASN A 122 0.82 1.22 -19.07
CA ASN A 122 -0.62 1.45 -19.08
C ASN A 122 -1.07 2.22 -17.82
N SER A 123 -1.63 3.42 -18.00
CA SER A 123 -2.08 4.26 -16.89
C SER A 123 -3.18 3.63 -16.04
N GLU A 124 -4.07 2.85 -16.64
CA GLU A 124 -5.20 2.19 -15.96
C GLU A 124 -4.75 1.05 -15.04
N GLU A 125 -3.55 0.51 -15.26
CA GLU A 125 -2.97 -0.56 -14.44
C GLU A 125 -2.08 -0.01 -13.30
N ARG A 126 -1.87 1.31 -13.25
CA ARG A 126 -1.04 1.94 -12.21
C ARG A 126 -1.82 2.03 -10.90
N LEU A 127 -1.18 1.55 -9.82
CA LEU A 127 -1.74 1.69 -8.49
C LEU A 127 -1.71 3.16 -8.04
N VAL A 128 -2.89 3.69 -7.69
CA VAL A 128 -3.05 5.09 -7.27
C VAL A 128 -2.23 5.44 -6.02
N THR A 129 -2.05 4.51 -5.08
CA THR A 129 -1.38 4.81 -3.81
C THR A 129 0.15 4.81 -3.89
N VAL A 130 0.73 4.02 -4.80
CA VAL A 130 2.18 3.87 -4.95
C VAL A 130 2.57 3.89 -6.41
N THR A 131 3.30 4.93 -6.80
CA THR A 131 3.78 5.12 -8.16
C THR A 131 5.21 4.59 -8.30
N THR A 132 5.45 3.80 -9.34
CA THR A 132 6.78 3.31 -9.71
C THR A 132 7.36 4.13 -10.86
N VAL A 133 8.45 4.85 -10.60
CA VAL A 133 9.13 5.73 -11.57
C VAL A 133 10.50 5.17 -11.91
N VAL A 134 10.82 5.15 -13.20
CA VAL A 134 12.10 4.70 -13.74
C VAL A 134 13.00 5.92 -13.87
N LEU A 135 14.17 5.86 -13.23
CA LEU A 135 15.21 6.87 -13.39
C LEU A 135 15.98 6.63 -14.70
N PRO A 136 16.53 7.68 -15.32
CA PRO A 136 17.38 7.54 -16.50
C PRO A 136 18.61 6.66 -16.21
N LYS A 137 19.17 6.03 -17.25
CA LYS A 137 20.21 4.97 -17.11
C LYS A 137 21.49 5.42 -16.39
N ASP A 138 21.76 6.71 -16.38
CA ASP A 138 22.93 7.36 -15.77
C ASP A 138 22.78 7.65 -14.28
N TYR A 139 21.59 7.44 -13.70
CA TYR A 139 21.32 7.69 -12.28
C TYR A 139 21.41 6.40 -11.45
N ASP A 140 22.09 6.51 -10.31
CA ASP A 140 22.06 5.48 -9.28
C ASP A 140 20.81 5.65 -8.39
N TYR A 141 20.01 4.60 -8.27
CA TYR A 141 18.76 4.62 -7.52
C TYR A 141 18.97 4.85 -6.03
N VAL A 142 20.05 4.29 -5.46
CA VAL A 142 20.36 4.40 -4.02
C VAL A 142 20.80 5.82 -3.70
N GLU A 143 21.70 6.38 -4.52
CA GLU A 143 22.16 7.75 -4.42
C GLU A 143 20.99 8.74 -4.53
N PHE A 144 20.10 8.53 -5.50
CA PHE A 144 18.91 9.36 -5.69
C PHE A 144 18.00 9.37 -4.45
N VAL A 145 17.69 8.20 -3.89
CA VAL A 145 16.87 8.07 -2.67
C VAL A 145 17.57 8.69 -1.46
N HIS A 146 18.88 8.52 -1.32
CA HIS A 146 19.64 9.13 -0.22
C HIS A 146 19.70 10.65 -0.33
N TYR A 147 19.87 11.20 -1.54
CA TYR A 147 19.86 12.64 -1.74
C TYR A 147 18.49 13.24 -1.38
N MET A 148 17.40 12.66 -1.89
CA MET A 148 16.03 13.04 -1.52
C MET A 148 15.81 13.06 0.00
N ARG A 149 16.29 12.02 0.70
CA ARG A 149 16.18 11.93 2.15
C ARG A 149 17.02 12.99 2.87
N ASN A 150 18.29 13.14 2.49
CA ASN A 150 19.24 13.97 3.24
C ASN A 150 19.06 15.47 2.96
N LYS A 151 18.74 15.83 1.71
CA LYS A 151 18.57 17.22 1.30
C LYS A 151 17.16 17.74 1.57
N HIS A 152 16.15 16.96 1.19
CA HIS A 152 14.75 17.40 1.19
C HIS A 152 13.95 16.85 2.37
N ASN A 153 14.53 15.97 3.19
CA ASN A 153 13.83 15.24 4.25
C ASN A 153 12.60 14.46 3.73
N ILE A 154 12.67 13.99 2.48
CA ILE A 154 11.61 13.22 1.83
C ILE A 154 12.05 11.77 1.69
N LEU A 155 11.26 10.87 2.29
CA LEU A 155 11.49 9.43 2.19
C LEU A 155 10.73 8.85 0.99
N ILE A 156 11.47 8.49 -0.05
CA ILE A 156 11.02 7.58 -1.11
C ILE A 156 11.71 6.22 -0.96
N SER A 157 11.19 5.18 -1.59
CA SER A 157 11.72 3.82 -1.44
C SER A 157 12.31 3.29 -2.75
N LEU A 158 13.28 2.39 -2.64
CA LEU A 158 13.70 1.58 -3.77
C LEU A 158 12.61 0.55 -4.15
N GLY A 159 12.70 0.02 -5.37
CA GLY A 159 11.96 -1.16 -5.79
C GLY A 159 12.26 -2.36 -4.89
N VAL A 160 11.28 -3.27 -4.79
CA VAL A 160 11.35 -4.47 -3.95
C VAL A 160 11.01 -5.70 -4.79
N GLY A 161 11.67 -6.83 -4.50
CA GLY A 161 11.44 -8.08 -5.22
C GLY A 161 11.72 -7.93 -6.72
N PRO A 162 10.78 -8.28 -7.62
CA PRO A 162 10.98 -8.16 -9.06
C PRO A 162 11.27 -6.74 -9.59
N THR A 163 11.01 -5.71 -8.77
CA THR A 163 11.22 -4.29 -9.11
C THR A 163 12.52 -3.71 -8.53
N ALA A 164 13.29 -4.50 -7.77
CA ALA A 164 14.58 -4.05 -7.22
C ALA A 164 15.54 -3.64 -8.35
N GLY A 165 16.13 -2.45 -8.23
CA GLY A 165 17.03 -1.87 -9.24
C GLY A 165 16.37 -1.41 -10.54
N LYS A 166 15.02 -1.42 -10.63
CA LYS A 166 14.28 -1.04 -11.86
C LYS A 166 13.45 0.22 -11.74
N ALA A 167 13.05 0.58 -10.52
CA ALA A 167 12.21 1.74 -10.26
C ALA A 167 12.42 2.24 -8.82
N VAL A 168 12.17 3.54 -8.61
CA VAL A 168 11.86 4.08 -7.28
C VAL A 168 10.34 3.99 -7.05
N ARG A 169 9.93 3.88 -5.79
CA ARG A 169 8.54 3.79 -5.34
C ARG A 169 8.20 5.02 -4.52
N ILE A 170 7.21 5.77 -4.99
CA ILE A 170 6.70 6.98 -4.36
C ILE A 170 5.29 6.70 -3.83
N GLY A 171 5.09 6.83 -2.52
CA GLY A 171 3.80 6.63 -1.87
C GLY A 171 3.13 7.96 -1.53
N ILE A 172 1.97 8.23 -2.14
CA ILE A 172 1.12 9.39 -1.83
C ILE A 172 -0.18 8.86 -1.22
N MET A 173 -0.15 8.59 0.09
CA MET A 173 -1.12 7.73 0.76
C MET A 173 -1.68 8.35 2.03
N GLY A 174 -2.94 8.04 2.35
CA GLY A 174 -3.57 8.43 3.60
C GLY A 174 -3.65 9.95 3.76
N PHE A 175 -3.13 10.46 4.86
CA PHE A 175 -3.06 11.90 5.13
C PHE A 175 -2.12 12.65 4.17
N ASN A 176 -1.07 12.00 3.68
CA ASN A 176 -0.10 12.60 2.76
C ASN A 176 -0.63 12.73 1.33
N SER A 177 -1.82 12.20 1.03
CA SER A 177 -2.44 12.41 -0.27
C SER A 177 -3.06 13.80 -0.35
N THR A 178 -2.21 14.76 -0.72
CA THR A 178 -2.52 16.17 -1.02
C THR A 178 -1.71 16.63 -2.24
N ILE A 179 -2.16 17.72 -2.88
CA ILE A 179 -1.44 18.34 -4.01
C ILE A 179 -0.08 18.89 -3.56
N GLN A 180 -0.03 19.50 -2.37
CA GLN A 180 1.18 20.08 -1.81
C GLN A 180 2.29 19.06 -1.60
N VAL A 181 1.94 17.84 -1.14
CA VAL A 181 2.91 16.75 -0.99
C VAL A 181 3.35 16.23 -2.36
N ALA A 182 2.42 16.10 -3.32
CA ALA A 182 2.76 15.69 -4.68
C ALA A 182 3.73 16.68 -5.34
N ASP A 183 3.49 17.99 -5.19
CA ASP A 183 4.35 19.05 -5.70
C ASP A 183 5.72 19.03 -5.01
N ALA A 184 5.76 18.96 -3.68
CA ALA A 184 7.02 18.91 -2.92
C ALA A 184 7.90 17.72 -3.32
N ILE A 185 7.30 16.56 -3.58
CA ILE A 185 8.04 15.38 -4.06
C ILE A 185 8.56 15.63 -5.48
N ALA A 186 7.73 16.12 -6.40
CA ALA A 186 8.14 16.38 -7.78
C ALA A 186 9.25 17.43 -7.86
N ASP A 187 9.13 18.52 -7.10
CA ASP A 187 10.14 19.58 -7.03
C ASP A 187 11.47 19.06 -6.46
N ALA A 188 11.41 18.24 -5.40
CA ALA A 188 12.59 17.58 -4.85
C ALA A 188 13.23 16.59 -5.84
N MET A 189 12.42 15.87 -6.62
CA MET A 189 12.92 15.00 -7.68
C MET A 189 13.60 15.80 -8.79
N ALA A 190 13.04 16.94 -9.19
CA ALA A 190 13.64 17.85 -10.17
C ALA A 190 15.01 18.37 -9.70
N ASP A 191 15.10 18.85 -8.46
CA ASP A 191 16.37 19.27 -7.85
C ASP A 191 17.38 18.11 -7.81
N THR A 192 16.93 16.92 -7.40
CA THR A 192 17.80 15.73 -7.31
C THR A 192 18.33 15.32 -8.68
N LEU A 193 17.50 15.36 -9.72
CA LEU A 193 17.93 15.11 -11.10
C LEU A 193 19.03 16.11 -11.51
N ILE A 194 18.84 17.40 -11.25
CA ILE A 194 19.84 18.43 -11.59
C ILE A 194 21.14 18.22 -10.81
N ALA A 195 21.04 17.98 -9.50
CA ALA A 195 22.18 17.86 -8.60
C ALA A 195 23.02 16.61 -8.87
N LEU A 196 22.39 15.49 -9.25
CA LEU A 196 23.06 14.22 -9.52
C LEU A 196 23.37 14.02 -11.01
N LYS A 197 23.03 14.98 -11.87
CA LYS A 197 23.38 14.92 -13.29
C LYS A 197 24.89 14.93 -13.43
N LYS A 198 25.46 13.76 -13.71
CA LYS A 198 26.88 13.65 -14.04
C LYS A 198 27.10 14.41 -15.34
N SER A 199 27.96 15.42 -15.33
CA SER A 199 28.49 15.99 -16.56
C SER A 199 29.12 14.85 -17.35
N LEU A 200 28.60 14.60 -18.56
CA LEU A 200 29.24 13.70 -19.50
C LEU A 200 30.71 14.15 -19.67
N PRO A 201 31.70 13.25 -19.56
CA PRO A 201 33.06 13.56 -19.98
C PRO A 201 33.10 13.87 -21.48
#